data_AF-A0A6G0SZ06-F1
#
_entry.id   AF-A0A6G0SZ06-F1
#
_cell.length_a   1.000
_cell.length_b   1.000
_cell.length_c   1.000
_cell.angle_alpha   90.00
_cell.angle_beta   90.00
_cell.angle_gamma   90.00
#
_symmetry.space_group_name_H-M   'P 1'
#
loop_
_entity.id
_entity.type
_entity.pdbx_description
1 polymer ?
#
loop_
_entity_poly.entity_id
_entity_poly.type
_entity_poly.pdbx_seq_one_letter_code
_entity_poly.pdbx_strand_id
1 'polypeptide(L)'
;MNLGRTKATSIVKNVIGKCHSEDLANILKSTCFSFIIDESTESVVLRHYAFYNFLLIPIVQLKEQLHRKYLMNLIFDESKIPLNNIIGFASDGCNSMMGAWNSDSSRFNEHMPACKTLPRSCEDLARNIFNYFKSSSKCIYQYKEFQEFCNVSPHKILYPAQTRWLSLSIVVLPKFVNINKLFQSDRPVLCLLHSKMHELYKDLFYRHMRPCNDPTSIDPSNTSYFLPLYDIYLGAEVLNLLNKPEICKNEAMVKDIRKRCREFLITGCRQIKLRFDFDNPILKSLTQLNPKTVFSSKRPTTLIPFIQMFPRVVKQLNISIQDIDDSWHKIGTINLETEFVDNLKLLNVEEFWIQLKLFERDDENPF
;
A
#
# COMPACT_ATOMS: atom_id res chain seq x y z
N MET A 1 39.60 -3.03 31.71
CA MET A 1 40.05 -2.62 30.36
C MET A 1 38.87 -1.91 29.70
N ASN A 2 38.88 -0.57 29.59
CA ASN A 2 37.75 0.19 29.05
C ASN A 2 37.99 0.51 27.57
N LEU A 3 37.19 -0.08 26.69
CA LEU A 3 37.28 0.12 25.25
C LEU A 3 36.41 1.32 24.85
N GLY A 4 37.00 2.30 24.17
CA GLY A 4 36.26 3.46 23.67
C GLY A 4 35.17 3.06 22.67
N ARG A 5 34.01 3.74 22.71
CA ARG A 5 32.80 3.42 21.93
C ARG A 5 33.06 3.23 20.43
N THR A 6 33.90 4.08 19.82
CA THR A 6 34.23 4.01 18.39
C THR A 6 35.04 2.76 18.05
N LYS A 7 36.01 2.41 18.92
CA LYS A 7 36.84 1.21 18.76
C LYS A 7 36.01 -0.06 18.97
N ALA A 8 35.15 -0.08 19.98
CA ALA A 8 34.22 -1.19 20.21
C ALA A 8 33.26 -1.38 19.02
N THR A 9 32.69 -0.29 18.51
CA THR A 9 31.81 -0.34 17.32
C THR A 9 32.54 -0.83 16.08
N SER A 10 33.79 -0.39 15.86
CA SER A 10 34.60 -0.83 14.72
C SER A 10 34.94 -2.32 14.79
N ILE A 11 35.31 -2.83 15.96
CA ILE A 11 35.58 -4.27 16.15
C ILE A 11 34.31 -5.09 15.92
N VAL A 12 33.18 -4.68 16.49
CA VAL A 12 31.90 -5.39 16.31
C VAL A 12 31.48 -5.42 14.85
N LYS A 13 31.58 -4.30 14.12
CA LYS A 13 31.15 -4.24 12.72
C LYS A 13 32.13 -4.89 11.76
N ASN A 14 33.40 -4.52 11.83
CA ASN A 14 34.38 -4.83 10.79
C ASN A 14 35.14 -6.13 11.02
N VAL A 15 35.14 -6.65 12.26
CA VAL A 15 35.83 -7.90 12.60
C VAL A 15 34.80 -8.99 12.90
N ILE A 16 33.99 -8.82 13.96
CA ILE A 16 33.03 -9.85 14.39
C ILE A 16 31.92 -10.02 13.34
N GLY A 17 31.32 -8.92 12.90
CA GLY A 17 30.27 -8.93 11.88
C GLY A 17 30.74 -9.52 10.56
N LYS A 18 31.97 -9.22 10.13
CA LYS A 18 32.55 -9.78 8.91
C LYS A 18 32.83 -11.28 9.03
N CYS A 19 33.44 -11.72 10.13
CA CYS A 19 33.70 -13.14 10.41
C CYS A 19 32.39 -13.96 10.39
N HIS A 20 31.36 -13.50 11.11
CA HIS A 20 30.06 -14.19 11.14
C HIS A 20 29.36 -14.19 9.78
N SER A 21 29.53 -13.14 8.97
CA SER A 21 28.96 -13.09 7.62
C SER A 21 29.63 -14.10 6.69
N GLU A 22 30.96 -14.25 6.77
CA GLU A 22 31.72 -15.25 6.01
C GLU A 22 31.37 -16.68 6.45
N ASP A 23 31.27 -16.92 7.76
CA ASP A 23 30.85 -18.21 8.32
C ASP A 23 29.44 -18.58 7.87
N LEU A 24 28.50 -17.64 7.94
CA LEU A 24 27.14 -17.81 7.46
C LEU A 24 27.12 -18.13 5.96
N ALA A 25 27.85 -17.37 5.14
CA ALA A 25 27.93 -17.64 3.71
C ALA A 25 28.45 -19.05 3.42
N ASN A 26 29.44 -19.52 4.18
CA ASN A 26 29.97 -20.88 4.03
C ASN A 26 28.95 -21.97 4.43
N ILE A 27 28.15 -21.73 5.46
CA ILE A 27 27.02 -22.62 5.80
C ILE A 27 26.04 -22.65 4.64
N LEU A 28 25.55 -21.48 4.19
CA LEU A 28 24.53 -21.35 3.16
C LEU A 28 24.96 -21.91 1.79
N LYS A 29 26.27 -22.01 1.50
CA LYS A 29 26.79 -22.69 0.31
C LYS A 29 26.48 -24.19 0.26
N SER A 30 26.40 -24.83 1.41
CA SER A 30 26.26 -26.30 1.53
C SER A 30 24.90 -26.74 2.08
N THR A 31 24.06 -25.80 2.51
CA THR A 31 22.77 -26.08 3.15
C THR A 31 21.62 -25.39 2.46
N CYS A 32 20.45 -26.04 2.45
CA CYS A 32 19.22 -25.39 2.03
C CYS A 32 18.71 -24.37 3.06
N PHE A 33 18.10 -23.27 2.62
CA PHE A 33 17.56 -22.22 3.49
C PHE A 33 16.38 -21.49 2.85
N SER A 34 15.56 -20.83 3.68
CA SER A 34 14.54 -19.90 3.20
C SER A 34 15.03 -18.47 3.32
N PHE A 35 14.68 -17.61 2.37
CA PHE A 35 15.12 -16.23 2.29
C PHE A 35 13.96 -15.29 2.60
N ILE A 36 14.19 -14.34 3.51
CA ILE A 36 13.18 -13.35 3.90
C ILE A 36 13.73 -11.95 3.65
N ILE A 37 12.94 -11.11 2.98
CA ILE A 37 13.23 -9.69 2.81
C ILE A 37 12.24 -8.88 3.64
N ASP A 38 12.77 -7.95 4.43
CA ASP A 38 11.98 -7.00 5.23
C ASP A 38 12.41 -5.57 4.88
N GLU A 39 11.46 -4.75 4.42
CA GLU A 39 11.68 -3.34 4.07
C GLU A 39 11.11 -2.45 5.19
N SER A 40 11.97 -1.74 5.92
CA SER A 40 11.54 -0.80 6.96
C SER A 40 11.32 0.62 6.42
N THR A 41 10.21 1.25 6.81
CA THR A 41 9.77 2.57 6.31
C THR A 41 10.56 3.79 6.82
N GLU A 42 11.23 3.70 7.98
CA GLU A 42 11.85 4.89 8.61
C GLU A 42 13.27 5.19 8.10
N SER A 43 13.86 4.26 7.37
CA SER A 43 15.12 4.42 6.66
C SER A 43 15.13 3.26 5.68
N VAL A 44 15.24 3.50 4.38
CA VAL A 44 15.25 2.47 3.33
C VAL A 44 16.36 1.46 3.61
N VAL A 45 16.02 0.48 4.43
CA VAL A 45 16.90 -0.54 4.97
C VAL A 45 16.23 -1.85 4.64
N LEU A 46 16.76 -2.48 3.60
CA LEU A 46 16.44 -3.86 3.27
C LEU A 46 17.22 -4.74 4.23
N ARG A 47 16.50 -5.46 5.09
CA ARG A 47 17.06 -6.51 5.93
C ARG A 47 16.78 -7.85 5.28
N HIS A 48 17.85 -8.57 5.00
CA HIS A 48 17.78 -9.89 4.43
C HIS A 48 18.04 -10.90 5.53
N TYR A 49 17.19 -11.91 5.64
CA TYR A 49 17.36 -12.99 6.59
C TYR A 49 17.43 -14.34 5.88
N ALA A 50 18.40 -15.16 6.26
CA ALA A 50 18.34 -16.60 6.05
C ALA A 50 17.59 -17.21 7.23
N PHE A 51 16.59 -18.03 6.94
CA PHE A 51 15.98 -18.90 7.92
C PHE A 51 16.60 -20.30 7.78
N TYR A 52 17.36 -20.68 8.80
CA TYR A 52 18.07 -21.96 8.87
C TYR A 52 17.97 -22.52 10.29
N ASN A 53 17.58 -23.79 10.45
CA ASN A 53 17.41 -24.45 11.77
C ASN A 53 16.69 -23.58 12.81
N PHE A 54 15.55 -23.01 12.43
CA PHE A 54 14.72 -22.12 13.28
C PHE A 54 15.38 -20.81 13.72
N LEU A 55 16.56 -20.49 13.18
CA LEU A 55 17.27 -19.22 13.43
C LEU A 55 17.05 -18.28 12.24
N LEU A 56 16.67 -17.05 12.56
CA LEU A 56 16.58 -15.95 11.61
C LEU A 56 17.93 -15.20 11.65
N ILE A 57 18.72 -15.31 10.59
CA ILE A 57 20.08 -14.78 10.58
C ILE A 57 20.18 -13.62 9.58
N PRO A 58 20.53 -12.41 10.01
CA PRO A 58 20.68 -11.27 9.11
C PRO A 58 21.90 -11.47 8.20
N ILE A 59 21.69 -11.44 6.89
CA ILE A 59 22.73 -11.66 5.87
C ILE A 59 23.35 -10.31 5.47
N VAL A 60 22.51 -9.32 5.17
CA VAL A 60 22.94 -7.99 4.74
C VAL A 60 21.95 -6.93 5.23
N GLN A 61 22.50 -5.83 5.74
CA GLN A 61 21.78 -4.58 6.00
C GLN A 61 22.30 -3.50 5.05
N LEU A 62 21.53 -3.16 4.03
CA LEU A 62 21.87 -2.06 3.11
C LEU A 62 21.22 -0.77 3.58
N LYS A 63 21.97 0.33 3.49
CA LYS A 63 21.42 1.69 3.55
C LYS A 63 21.56 2.26 2.15
N GLU A 64 20.46 2.78 1.60
CA GLU A 64 20.30 3.39 0.26
C GLU A 64 19.75 2.49 -0.85
N GLN A 65 18.96 3.12 -1.73
CA GLN A 65 18.31 2.59 -2.93
C GLN A 65 19.33 2.24 -4.04
N LEU A 66 20.42 1.53 -3.73
CA LEU A 66 21.26 0.98 -4.79
C LEU A 66 20.44 -0.06 -5.55
N HIS A 67 20.07 0.30 -6.78
CA HIS A 67 19.33 -0.44 -7.78
C HIS A 67 19.15 -1.94 -7.47
N ARG A 68 17.92 -2.29 -7.05
CA ARG A 68 17.38 -3.66 -6.86
C ARG A 68 17.79 -4.68 -7.94
N LYS A 69 18.11 -4.23 -9.15
CA LYS A 69 18.59 -5.05 -10.28
C LYS A 69 19.95 -5.74 -10.02
N TYR A 70 20.80 -5.19 -9.15
CA TYR A 70 22.13 -5.73 -8.84
C TYR A 70 22.18 -6.51 -7.52
N LEU A 71 21.07 -6.59 -6.77
CA LEU A 71 21.03 -7.14 -5.41
C LEU A 71 21.24 -8.66 -5.35
N MET A 72 20.66 -9.41 -6.31
CA MET A 72 20.91 -10.85 -6.49
C MET A 72 22.38 -11.10 -6.74
N ASN A 73 22.96 -10.31 -7.64
CA ASN A 73 24.34 -10.46 -8.04
C ASN A 73 25.28 -10.07 -6.89
N LEU A 74 24.97 -8.99 -6.16
CA LEU A 74 25.82 -8.52 -5.05
C LEU A 74 25.84 -9.52 -3.90
N ILE A 75 24.68 -10.06 -3.48
CA ILE A 75 24.65 -10.98 -2.34
C ILE A 75 25.11 -12.37 -2.75
N PHE A 76 24.61 -12.94 -3.85
CA PHE A 76 24.87 -14.33 -4.21
C PHE A 76 26.15 -14.52 -5.05
N ASP A 77 26.51 -13.57 -5.92
CA ASP A 77 27.75 -13.69 -6.71
C ASP A 77 29.00 -13.35 -5.88
N GLU A 78 28.97 -12.32 -5.02
CA GLU A 78 30.12 -12.00 -4.16
C GLU A 78 30.35 -13.08 -3.09
N SER A 79 29.27 -13.59 -2.49
CA SER A 79 29.37 -14.63 -1.46
C SER A 79 29.45 -16.06 -2.03
N LYS A 80 29.25 -16.23 -3.35
CA LYS A 80 29.21 -17.52 -4.06
C LYS A 80 28.20 -18.52 -3.47
N ILE A 81 27.05 -18.06 -2.99
CA ILE A 81 25.98 -18.92 -2.47
C ILE A 81 25.13 -19.44 -3.63
N PRO A 82 24.94 -20.76 -3.80
CA PRO A 82 24.11 -21.31 -4.88
C PRO A 82 22.64 -20.95 -4.68
N LEU A 83 22.01 -20.34 -5.70
CA LEU A 83 20.57 -20.03 -5.70
C LEU A 83 19.69 -21.29 -5.56
N ASN A 84 20.19 -22.45 -5.99
CA ASN A 84 19.48 -23.73 -5.87
C ASN A 84 19.30 -24.20 -4.41
N ASN A 85 20.06 -23.63 -3.47
CA ASN A 85 19.89 -23.92 -2.04
C ASN A 85 18.69 -23.16 -1.43
N ILE A 86 18.09 -22.23 -2.16
CA ILE A 86 16.95 -21.47 -1.66
C ILE A 86 15.67 -22.30 -1.84
N ILE A 87 15.02 -22.65 -0.74
CA ILE A 87 13.82 -23.50 -0.73
C ILE A 87 12.52 -22.71 -0.52
N GLY A 88 12.61 -21.43 -0.16
CA GLY A 88 11.44 -20.58 0.01
C GLY A 88 11.79 -19.09 0.10
N PHE A 89 10.84 -18.24 -0.30
CA PHE A 89 10.94 -16.79 -0.26
C PHE A 89 9.77 -16.20 0.53
N ALA A 90 10.05 -15.20 1.36
CA ALA A 90 9.02 -14.37 1.99
C ALA A 90 9.41 -12.89 1.92
N SER A 91 8.44 -12.04 1.64
CA SER A 91 8.58 -10.59 1.69
C SER A 91 7.25 -9.94 2.03
N ASP A 92 7.28 -8.64 2.31
CA ASP A 92 6.09 -7.80 2.29
C ASP A 92 5.37 -7.84 0.93
N GLY A 93 4.08 -7.53 0.94
CA GLY A 93 3.22 -7.62 -0.24
C GLY A 93 3.41 -6.50 -1.27
N CYS A 94 4.51 -5.73 -1.20
CA CYS A 94 4.76 -4.65 -2.15
C CYS A 94 4.94 -5.23 -3.58
N ASN A 95 4.48 -4.49 -4.60
CA ASN A 95 4.46 -5.01 -5.97
C ASN A 95 5.87 -5.26 -6.54
N SER A 96 6.89 -4.59 -6.02
CA SER A 96 8.30 -4.88 -6.33
C SER A 96 8.76 -6.22 -5.78
N MET A 97 8.15 -6.69 -4.70
CA MET A 97 8.56 -7.90 -3.98
C MET A 97 7.72 -9.12 -4.39
N MET A 98 6.40 -8.95 -4.50
CA MET A 98 5.43 -10.04 -4.73
C MET A 98 4.63 -9.89 -6.03
N GLY A 99 4.94 -8.91 -6.89
CA GLY A 99 4.23 -8.70 -8.16
C GLY A 99 4.41 -9.85 -9.15
N ALA A 100 3.50 -9.98 -10.11
CA ALA A 100 3.54 -11.07 -11.09
C ALA A 100 4.69 -10.94 -12.12
N TRP A 101 5.18 -9.72 -12.36
CA TRP A 101 6.16 -9.41 -13.39
C TRP A 101 7.34 -8.64 -12.82
N ASN A 102 8.57 -9.09 -13.09
CA ASN A 102 9.81 -8.42 -12.70
C ASN A 102 9.95 -8.11 -11.20
N SER A 103 9.24 -8.84 -10.33
CA SER A 103 9.39 -8.78 -8.88
C SER A 103 10.47 -9.73 -8.38
N ASP A 104 10.96 -9.50 -7.16
CA ASP A 104 11.90 -10.42 -6.51
C ASP A 104 11.32 -11.84 -6.38
N SER A 105 10.04 -11.97 -6.01
CA SER A 105 9.35 -13.26 -5.99
C SER A 105 9.32 -13.93 -7.37
N SER A 106 8.99 -13.20 -8.44
CA SER A 106 8.92 -13.77 -9.79
C SER A 106 10.28 -14.30 -10.26
N ARG A 107 11.37 -13.62 -9.90
CA ARG A 107 12.75 -14.03 -10.20
C ARG A 107 13.19 -15.23 -9.38
N PHE A 108 12.87 -15.24 -8.10
CA PHE A 108 13.16 -16.38 -7.22
C PHE A 108 12.36 -17.64 -7.57
N ASN A 109 11.16 -17.50 -8.16
CA ASN A 109 10.29 -18.63 -8.48
C ASN A 109 10.87 -19.56 -9.56
N GLU A 110 11.84 -19.09 -10.35
CA GLU A 110 12.61 -19.92 -11.28
C GLU A 110 13.58 -20.85 -10.56
N HIS A 111 14.07 -20.44 -9.38
CA HIS A 111 15.09 -21.13 -8.59
C HIS A 111 14.53 -21.91 -7.39
N MET A 112 13.21 -21.88 -7.14
CA MET A 112 12.55 -22.50 -5.99
C MET A 112 11.63 -23.67 -6.38
N PRO A 113 12.17 -24.86 -6.74
CA PRO A 113 11.36 -26.01 -7.12
C PRO A 113 10.52 -26.57 -5.95
N ALA A 114 10.95 -26.35 -4.70
CA ALA A 114 10.26 -26.83 -3.49
C ALA A 114 8.84 -26.24 -3.33
N CYS A 115 8.66 -24.94 -3.63
CA CYS A 115 7.34 -24.30 -3.59
C CYS A 115 6.36 -24.87 -4.63
N LYS A 116 6.87 -25.45 -5.72
CA LYS A 116 6.06 -26.10 -6.78
C LYS A 116 5.77 -27.58 -6.50
N THR A 117 6.47 -28.18 -5.54
CA THR A 117 6.41 -29.63 -5.23
C THR A 117 5.84 -29.93 -3.85
N LEU A 118 5.56 -28.90 -3.03
CA LEU A 118 4.99 -29.10 -1.70
C LEU A 118 3.67 -29.90 -1.80
N PRO A 119 3.58 -31.09 -1.20
CA PRO A 119 2.39 -31.90 -1.31
C PRO A 119 1.17 -31.20 -0.72
N ARG A 120 0.01 -31.40 -1.35
CA ARG A 120 -1.28 -30.91 -0.84
C ARG A 120 -1.55 -31.31 0.61
N SER A 121 -1.00 -32.44 1.05
CA SER A 121 -1.09 -32.91 2.44
C SER A 121 -0.51 -31.94 3.47
N CYS A 122 0.50 -31.13 3.13
CA CYS A 122 1.03 -30.10 4.03
C CYS A 122 0.03 -28.94 4.21
N GLU A 123 -0.66 -28.55 3.14
CA GLU A 123 -1.74 -27.57 3.20
C GLU A 123 -2.94 -28.12 3.98
N ASP A 124 -3.31 -29.38 3.73
CA ASP A 124 -4.38 -30.07 4.44
C ASP A 124 -4.06 -30.21 5.93
N LEU A 125 -2.81 -30.50 6.29
CA LEU A 125 -2.37 -30.53 7.68
C LEU A 125 -2.54 -29.17 8.36
N ALA A 126 -2.11 -28.09 7.73
CA ALA A 126 -2.30 -26.73 8.27
C ALA A 126 -3.78 -26.38 8.47
N ARG A 127 -4.65 -26.77 7.52
CA ARG A 127 -6.11 -26.61 7.61
C ARG A 127 -6.71 -27.46 8.74
N ASN A 128 -6.25 -28.71 8.89
CA ASN A 128 -6.72 -29.65 9.91
C ASN A 128 -6.32 -29.23 11.32
N ILE A 129 -5.08 -28.75 11.51
CA ILE A 129 -4.60 -28.22 12.80
C ILE A 129 -5.52 -27.08 13.26
N PHE A 130 -5.79 -26.11 12.38
CA PHE A 130 -6.69 -25.03 12.73
C PHE A 130 -8.10 -25.54 13.08
N ASN A 131 -8.66 -26.44 12.26
CA ASN A 131 -10.00 -26.97 12.48
C ASN A 131 -10.10 -27.76 13.79
N TYR A 132 -9.07 -28.53 14.15
CA TYR A 132 -9.00 -29.26 15.41
C TYR A 132 -9.06 -28.32 16.62
N PHE A 133 -8.23 -27.27 16.64
CA PHE A 133 -8.17 -26.34 17.77
C PHE A 133 -9.35 -25.36 17.83
N LYS A 134 -10.08 -25.14 16.72
CA LYS A 134 -11.26 -24.26 16.70
C LYS A 134 -12.60 -24.98 16.91
N SER A 135 -12.70 -26.25 16.53
CA SER A 135 -14.02 -26.89 16.33
C SER A 135 -14.78 -27.21 17.63
N SER A 136 -14.10 -27.44 18.75
CA SER A 136 -14.75 -27.77 20.01
C SER A 136 -14.34 -26.85 21.16
N SER A 137 -15.30 -26.51 22.02
CA SER A 137 -15.08 -25.77 23.27
C SER A 137 -14.05 -26.47 24.15
N LYS A 138 -14.02 -27.82 24.12
CA LYS A 138 -13.04 -28.65 24.82
C LYS A 138 -11.61 -28.41 24.30
N CYS A 139 -11.37 -28.47 22.99
CA CYS A 139 -10.04 -28.25 22.40
C CYS A 139 -9.55 -26.82 22.60
N ILE A 140 -10.44 -25.81 22.52
CA ILE A 140 -10.09 -24.41 22.80
C ILE A 140 -9.63 -24.24 24.25
N TYR A 141 -10.36 -24.83 25.19
CA TYR A 141 -10.03 -24.77 26.61
C TYR A 141 -8.72 -25.49 26.92
N GLN A 142 -8.55 -26.71 26.41
CA GLN A 142 -7.30 -27.48 26.56
C GLN A 142 -6.09 -26.76 25.95
N TYR A 143 -6.26 -26.09 24.81
CA TYR A 143 -5.18 -25.31 24.20
C TYR A 143 -4.80 -24.10 25.05
N LYS A 144 -5.79 -23.44 25.68
CA LYS A 144 -5.55 -22.36 26.62
C LYS A 144 -4.81 -22.84 27.87
N GLU A 145 -5.25 -23.94 28.47
CA GLU A 145 -4.54 -24.57 29.61
C GLU A 145 -3.11 -24.96 29.25
N PHE A 146 -2.88 -25.48 28.04
CA PHE A 146 -1.55 -25.81 27.55
C PHE A 146 -0.65 -24.56 27.40
N GLN A 147 -1.19 -23.45 26.89
CA GLN A 147 -0.47 -22.18 26.80
C GLN A 147 -0.09 -21.63 28.18
N GLU A 148 -1.02 -21.73 29.14
CA GLU A 148 -0.77 -21.36 30.54
C GLU A 148 0.29 -22.26 31.19
N PHE A 149 0.20 -23.57 30.98
CA PHE A 149 1.19 -24.56 31.47
C PHE A 149 2.59 -24.30 30.91
N CYS A 150 2.70 -23.98 29.61
CA CYS A 150 3.98 -23.66 28.97
C CYS A 150 4.47 -22.23 29.24
N ASN A 151 3.74 -21.42 30.02
CA ASN A 151 4.02 -20.02 30.30
C ASN A 151 4.27 -19.20 29.02
N VAL A 152 3.46 -19.43 27.99
CA VAL A 152 3.49 -18.69 26.73
C VAL A 152 2.28 -17.75 26.64
N SER A 153 2.46 -16.64 25.94
CA SER A 153 1.37 -15.68 25.73
C SER A 153 0.15 -16.36 25.07
N PRO A 154 -1.07 -16.04 25.51
CA PRO A 154 -2.27 -16.62 24.94
C PRO A 154 -2.43 -16.16 23.50
N HIS A 155 -2.32 -17.10 22.57
CA HIS A 155 -2.44 -16.87 21.13
C HIS A 155 -3.59 -17.66 20.55
N LYS A 156 -4.34 -17.04 19.64
CA LYS A 156 -5.38 -17.71 18.87
C LYS A 156 -4.82 -18.13 17.52
N ILE A 157 -4.91 -19.42 17.19
CA ILE A 157 -4.58 -19.91 15.85
C ILE A 157 -5.57 -19.28 14.86
N LEU A 158 -5.05 -18.57 13.85
CA LEU A 158 -5.85 -17.88 12.85
C LEU A 158 -6.23 -18.83 11.71
N TYR A 159 -7.41 -18.66 11.11
CA TYR A 159 -7.84 -19.47 9.97
C TYR A 159 -6.95 -19.15 8.77
N PRO A 160 -6.41 -20.16 8.06
CA PRO A 160 -5.88 -19.92 6.72
C PRO A 160 -6.99 -19.30 5.88
N ALA A 161 -6.84 -18.04 5.47
CA ALA A 161 -7.88 -17.35 4.72
C ALA A 161 -7.98 -17.97 3.32
N GLN A 162 -8.81 -18.99 3.13
CA GLN A 162 -8.81 -19.79 1.89
C GLN A 162 -9.31 -19.01 0.65
N THR A 163 -10.23 -18.06 0.81
CA THR A 163 -10.82 -17.32 -0.33
C THR A 163 -11.08 -15.84 -0.03
N ARG A 164 -10.90 -15.39 1.22
CA ARG A 164 -11.07 -13.98 1.60
C ARG A 164 -10.08 -13.08 0.86
N TRP A 165 -8.88 -13.57 0.57
CA TRP A 165 -7.87 -12.80 -0.14
C TRP A 165 -8.17 -12.63 -1.63
N LEU A 166 -8.93 -13.50 -2.29
CA LEU A 166 -9.16 -13.37 -3.74
C LEU A 166 -9.97 -12.12 -4.09
N SER A 167 -11.08 -11.87 -3.39
CA SER A 167 -11.86 -10.64 -3.60
C SER A 167 -11.13 -9.37 -3.19
N LEU A 168 -10.30 -9.49 -2.15
CA LEU A 168 -9.53 -8.38 -1.64
C LEU A 168 -8.35 -8.07 -2.56
N SER A 169 -7.56 -9.07 -2.96
CA SER A 169 -6.36 -8.93 -3.78
C SER A 169 -6.64 -8.44 -5.19
N ILE A 170 -7.71 -8.93 -5.82
CA ILE A 170 -7.97 -8.61 -7.22
C ILE A 170 -8.62 -7.23 -7.36
N VAL A 171 -9.50 -6.86 -6.42
CA VAL A 171 -10.45 -5.75 -6.67
C VAL A 171 -10.22 -4.56 -5.74
N VAL A 172 -9.91 -4.80 -4.47
CA VAL A 172 -9.85 -3.75 -3.45
C VAL A 172 -8.41 -3.33 -3.14
N LEU A 173 -7.49 -4.27 -2.98
CA LEU A 173 -6.08 -4.02 -2.68
C LEU A 173 -5.39 -3.16 -3.75
N PRO A 174 -5.62 -3.33 -5.08
CA PRO A 174 -4.98 -2.47 -6.07
C PRO A 174 -5.36 -0.99 -5.89
N LYS A 175 -6.56 -0.71 -5.35
CA LYS A 175 -7.01 0.66 -5.07
C LYS A 175 -6.24 1.28 -3.92
N PHE A 176 -6.04 0.52 -2.84
CA PHE A 176 -5.18 0.95 -1.73
C PHE A 176 -3.73 1.13 -2.18
N VAL A 177 -3.20 0.19 -2.97
CA VAL A 177 -1.84 0.27 -3.54
C VAL A 177 -1.68 1.54 -4.39
N ASN A 178 -2.65 1.86 -5.25
CA ASN A 178 -2.59 3.04 -6.10
C ASN A 178 -2.61 4.35 -5.29
N ILE A 179 -3.40 4.41 -4.21
CA ILE A 179 -3.37 5.56 -3.29
C ILE A 179 -2.04 5.62 -2.52
N ASN A 180 -1.50 4.47 -2.09
CA ASN A 180 -0.18 4.44 -1.45
C ASN A 180 0.92 4.95 -2.40
N LYS A 181 0.88 4.56 -3.68
CA LYS A 181 1.80 5.11 -4.71
C LYS A 181 1.67 6.62 -4.84
N LEU A 182 0.46 7.18 -4.71
CA LEU A 182 0.26 8.63 -4.72
C LEU A 182 0.95 9.28 -3.51
N PHE A 183 0.83 8.70 -2.32
CA PHE A 183 1.52 9.20 -1.11
C PHE A 183 3.04 9.06 -1.18
N GLN A 184 3.54 8.07 -1.93
CA GLN A 184 4.97 7.82 -2.15
C GLN A 184 5.55 8.62 -3.34
N SER A 185 4.74 9.45 -3.99
CA SER A 185 5.19 10.26 -5.12
C SER A 185 6.14 11.37 -4.65
N ASP A 186 7.25 11.57 -5.37
CA ASP A 186 8.17 12.69 -5.14
C ASP A 186 7.59 14.05 -5.59
N ARG A 187 6.43 14.03 -6.26
CA ARG A 187 5.73 15.23 -6.76
C ARG A 187 4.76 15.83 -5.72
N PRO A 188 4.43 17.14 -5.79
CA PRO A 188 3.42 17.74 -4.93
C PRO A 188 2.02 17.20 -5.25
N VAL A 189 1.50 16.30 -4.39
CA VAL A 189 0.19 15.64 -4.57
C VAL A 189 -0.95 16.25 -3.74
N LEU A 190 -0.68 17.29 -2.94
CA LEU A 190 -1.65 17.90 -2.01
C LEU A 190 -2.95 18.33 -2.70
N CYS A 191 -2.86 18.96 -3.87
CA CYS A 191 -4.03 19.42 -4.65
C CYS A 191 -4.87 18.27 -5.25
N LEU A 192 -4.33 17.05 -5.27
CA LEU A 192 -5.01 15.84 -5.75
C LEU A 192 -5.50 14.96 -4.61
N LEU A 193 -4.97 15.15 -3.41
CA LEU A 193 -5.15 14.21 -2.32
C LEU A 193 -6.62 14.11 -1.89
N HIS A 194 -7.30 15.25 -1.71
CA HIS A 194 -8.71 15.27 -1.29
C HIS A 194 -9.61 14.56 -2.31
N SER A 195 -9.48 14.89 -3.59
CA SER A 195 -10.29 14.28 -4.65
C SER A 195 -10.02 12.79 -4.79
N LYS A 196 -8.75 12.35 -4.72
CA LYS A 196 -8.37 10.94 -4.82
C LYS A 196 -8.83 10.11 -3.63
N MET A 197 -8.72 10.66 -2.42
CA MET A 197 -9.24 10.00 -1.21
C MET A 197 -10.76 9.90 -1.25
N HIS A 198 -11.45 10.94 -1.73
CA HIS A 198 -12.90 10.93 -1.91
C HIS A 198 -13.34 9.89 -2.96
N GLU A 199 -12.64 9.80 -4.09
CA GLU A 199 -12.85 8.77 -5.12
C GLU A 199 -12.68 7.35 -4.56
N LEU A 200 -11.58 7.08 -3.83
CA LEU A 200 -11.34 5.79 -3.18
C LEU A 200 -12.47 5.45 -2.21
N TYR A 201 -12.79 6.37 -1.30
CA TYR A 201 -13.81 6.14 -0.28
C TYR A 201 -15.17 5.86 -0.91
N LYS A 202 -15.58 6.68 -1.89
CA LYS A 202 -16.84 6.51 -2.62
C LYS A 202 -16.91 5.15 -3.33
N ASP A 203 -15.83 4.70 -3.98
CA ASP A 203 -15.79 3.38 -4.61
C ASP A 203 -15.93 2.23 -3.59
N LEU A 204 -15.28 2.31 -2.44
CA LEU A 204 -15.41 1.29 -1.39
C LEU A 204 -16.80 1.29 -0.74
N PHE A 205 -17.36 2.48 -0.51
CA PHE A 205 -18.66 2.67 0.09
C PHE A 205 -19.77 2.06 -0.78
N TYR A 206 -19.81 2.40 -2.07
CA TYR A 206 -20.87 1.91 -2.98
C TYR A 206 -20.79 0.42 -3.34
N ARG A 207 -19.71 -0.28 -2.99
CA ARG A 207 -19.64 -1.74 -3.12
C ARG A 207 -20.56 -2.48 -2.16
N HIS A 208 -20.91 -1.86 -1.03
CA HIS A 208 -21.72 -2.50 0.01
C HIS A 208 -22.91 -1.65 0.49
N MET A 209 -22.96 -0.37 0.12
CA MET A 209 -24.03 0.57 0.48
C MET A 209 -24.70 1.16 -0.76
N ARG A 210 -25.97 1.56 -0.62
CA ARG A 210 -26.75 2.21 -1.66
C ARG A 210 -26.16 3.59 -2.00
N PRO A 211 -26.34 4.07 -3.24
CA PRO A 211 -25.99 5.43 -3.62
C PRO A 211 -26.65 6.48 -2.72
N CYS A 212 -25.91 7.55 -2.43
CA CYS A 212 -26.35 8.66 -1.60
C CYS A 212 -25.74 9.98 -2.09
N ASN A 213 -26.21 11.12 -1.58
CA ASN A 213 -25.69 12.42 -1.99
C ASN A 213 -24.23 12.60 -1.56
N ASP A 214 -23.93 12.32 -0.29
CA ASP A 214 -22.58 12.42 0.27
C ASP A 214 -22.23 11.15 1.06
N PRO A 215 -21.40 10.26 0.50
CA PRO A 215 -20.92 9.07 1.20
C PRO A 215 -20.11 9.37 2.46
N THR A 216 -19.42 10.50 2.51
CA THR A 216 -18.44 10.79 3.57
C THR A 216 -19.12 11.15 4.89
N SER A 217 -20.31 11.74 4.86
CA SER A 217 -21.13 12.02 6.04
C SER A 217 -21.86 10.80 6.63
N ILE A 218 -21.99 9.70 5.87
CA ILE A 218 -22.68 8.50 6.35
C ILE A 218 -21.72 7.58 7.12
N ASP A 219 -22.20 6.97 8.21
CA ASP A 219 -21.47 5.89 8.88
C ASP A 219 -21.45 4.63 7.98
N PRO A 220 -20.27 4.12 7.57
CA PRO A 220 -20.17 2.92 6.75
C PRO A 220 -20.74 1.65 7.41
N SER A 221 -21.06 1.65 8.71
CA SER A 221 -21.79 0.55 9.36
C SER A 221 -23.30 0.70 9.40
N ASN A 222 -23.86 1.79 8.87
CA ASN A 222 -25.29 2.04 8.93
C ASN A 222 -26.07 1.02 8.08
N THR A 223 -26.76 0.11 8.76
CA THR A 223 -27.49 -1.00 8.15
C THR A 223 -28.63 -0.56 7.23
N SER A 224 -29.21 0.62 7.44
CA SER A 224 -30.30 1.16 6.62
C SER A 224 -29.88 1.43 5.18
N TYR A 225 -28.58 1.66 4.96
CA TYR A 225 -28.02 1.91 3.64
C TYR A 225 -27.39 0.66 3.01
N PHE A 226 -27.37 -0.48 3.71
CA PHE A 226 -26.74 -1.69 3.16
C PHE A 226 -27.47 -2.18 1.91
N LEU A 227 -26.66 -2.60 0.93
CA LEU A 227 -27.15 -3.44 -0.15
C LEU A 227 -27.54 -4.81 0.39
N PRO A 228 -28.47 -5.54 -0.24
CA PRO A 228 -28.64 -6.97 0.00
C PRO A 228 -27.30 -7.71 -0.15
N LEU A 229 -27.13 -8.81 0.59
CA LEU A 229 -25.83 -9.50 0.66
C LEU A 229 -25.39 -10.08 -0.69
N TYR A 230 -26.34 -10.47 -1.53
CA TYR A 230 -26.07 -10.99 -2.87
C TYR A 230 -25.77 -9.88 -3.89
N ASP A 231 -26.18 -8.64 -3.60
CA ASP A 231 -26.02 -7.48 -4.48
C ASP A 231 -24.72 -6.71 -4.21
N ILE A 232 -23.95 -7.09 -3.18
CA ILE A 232 -22.66 -6.45 -2.92
C ILE A 232 -21.69 -6.70 -4.10
N TYR A 233 -20.99 -5.66 -4.52
CA TYR A 233 -20.07 -5.75 -5.65
C TYR A 233 -18.66 -6.15 -5.20
N LEU A 234 -18.30 -7.40 -5.50
CA LEU A 234 -16.99 -8.00 -5.17
C LEU A 234 -16.05 -8.11 -6.38
N GLY A 235 -16.44 -7.58 -7.55
CA GLY A 235 -15.74 -7.71 -8.82
C GLY A 235 -16.03 -9.01 -9.58
N ALA A 236 -15.80 -8.98 -10.89
CA ALA A 236 -16.26 -10.01 -11.82
C ALA A 236 -15.66 -11.39 -11.54
N GLU A 237 -14.36 -11.47 -11.28
CA GLU A 237 -13.68 -12.75 -11.04
C GLU A 237 -14.20 -13.47 -9.79
N VAL A 238 -14.45 -12.72 -8.72
CA VAL A 238 -15.02 -13.27 -7.48
C VAL A 238 -16.44 -13.76 -7.71
N LEU A 239 -17.25 -12.99 -8.44
CA LEU A 239 -18.61 -13.39 -8.78
C LEU A 239 -18.61 -14.67 -9.62
N ASN A 240 -17.72 -14.76 -10.61
CA ASN A 240 -17.55 -15.97 -11.43
C ASN A 240 -17.15 -17.18 -10.57
N LEU A 241 -16.23 -17.00 -9.62
CA LEU A 241 -15.84 -18.06 -8.68
C LEU A 241 -16.98 -18.49 -7.78
N LEU A 242 -17.73 -17.55 -7.21
CA LEU A 242 -18.88 -17.84 -6.34
C LEU A 242 -20.02 -18.53 -7.09
N ASN A 243 -20.12 -18.31 -8.41
CA ASN A 243 -21.14 -18.93 -9.27
C ASN A 243 -20.74 -20.31 -9.81
N LYS A 244 -19.51 -20.78 -9.57
CA LYS A 244 -19.09 -22.12 -10.01
C LYS A 244 -19.97 -23.20 -9.37
N PRO A 245 -20.43 -24.24 -10.11
CA PRO A 245 -21.34 -25.27 -9.61
C PRO A 245 -20.87 -25.96 -8.33
N GLU A 246 -19.56 -26.15 -8.18
CA GLU A 246 -18.94 -26.76 -7.00
C GLU A 246 -18.93 -25.85 -5.76
N ILE A 247 -19.02 -24.52 -5.94
CA ILE A 247 -19.01 -23.53 -4.86
C ILE A 247 -20.43 -23.06 -4.53
N CYS A 248 -21.25 -22.78 -5.53
CA CYS A 248 -22.59 -22.21 -5.34
C CYS A 248 -23.55 -23.16 -4.61
N LYS A 249 -23.33 -24.48 -4.71
CA LYS A 249 -24.05 -25.51 -3.94
C LYS A 249 -23.90 -25.35 -2.43
N ASN A 250 -22.80 -24.75 -1.98
CA ASN A 250 -22.56 -24.49 -0.56
C ASN A 250 -23.00 -23.06 -0.20
N GLU A 251 -24.32 -22.86 -0.08
CA GLU A 251 -24.90 -21.54 0.21
C GLU A 251 -24.37 -20.90 1.50
N ALA A 252 -24.14 -21.72 2.54
CA ALA A 252 -23.61 -21.26 3.82
C ALA A 252 -22.20 -20.64 3.66
N MET A 253 -21.33 -21.29 2.87
CA MET A 253 -20.00 -20.78 2.55
C MET A 253 -20.07 -19.49 1.73
N VAL A 254 -20.91 -19.45 0.69
CA VAL A 254 -21.08 -18.26 -0.17
C VAL A 254 -21.56 -17.06 0.66
N LYS A 255 -22.53 -17.29 1.55
CA LYS A 255 -23.07 -16.28 2.47
C LYS A 255 -22.00 -15.77 3.44
N ASP A 256 -21.19 -16.67 4.02
CA ASP A 256 -20.09 -16.30 4.93
C ASP A 256 -19.02 -15.47 4.20
N ILE A 257 -18.62 -15.85 2.99
CA ILE A 257 -17.66 -15.09 2.17
C ILE A 257 -18.18 -13.68 1.92
N ARG A 258 -19.43 -13.54 1.46
CA ARG A 258 -20.03 -12.23 1.18
C ARG A 258 -20.10 -11.37 2.45
N LYS A 259 -20.47 -11.96 3.59
CA LYS A 259 -20.50 -11.25 4.89
C LYS A 259 -19.12 -10.74 5.28
N ARG A 260 -18.08 -11.57 5.17
CA ARG A 260 -16.69 -11.19 5.47
C ARG A 260 -16.13 -10.13 4.52
N CYS A 261 -16.51 -10.16 3.26
CA CYS A 261 -16.16 -9.12 2.28
C CYS A 261 -16.81 -7.79 2.65
N ARG A 262 -18.10 -7.78 3.03
CA ARG A 262 -18.76 -6.58 3.54
C ARG A 262 -18.05 -6.04 4.79
N GLU A 263 -17.77 -6.89 5.78
CA GLU A 263 -17.04 -6.48 6.99
C GLU A 263 -15.68 -5.85 6.66
N PHE A 264 -14.99 -6.37 5.65
CA PHE A 264 -13.74 -5.77 5.19
C PHE A 264 -13.98 -4.39 4.56
N LEU A 265 -14.96 -4.22 3.67
CA LEU A 265 -15.27 -2.94 3.05
C LEU A 265 -15.65 -1.88 4.11
N ILE A 266 -16.47 -2.25 5.08
CA ILE A 266 -16.81 -1.41 6.24
C ILE A 266 -15.54 -1.01 6.99
N THR A 267 -14.66 -1.97 7.27
CA THR A 267 -13.40 -1.73 7.97
C THR A 267 -12.51 -0.78 7.16
N GLY A 268 -12.38 -0.98 5.85
CA GLY A 268 -11.64 -0.09 4.95
C GLY A 268 -12.15 1.34 5.02
N CYS A 269 -13.47 1.54 4.87
CA CYS A 269 -14.09 2.87 4.98
C CYS A 269 -13.84 3.51 6.36
N ARG A 270 -14.01 2.76 7.46
CA ARG A 270 -13.74 3.27 8.82
C ARG A 270 -12.28 3.67 9.01
N GLN A 271 -11.34 2.85 8.54
CA GLN A 271 -9.91 3.12 8.67
C GLN A 271 -9.48 4.33 7.81
N ILE A 272 -10.14 4.58 6.67
CA ILE A 272 -9.96 5.80 5.89
C ILE A 272 -10.48 7.02 6.67
N LYS A 273 -11.74 7.00 7.16
CA LYS A 273 -12.31 8.13 7.94
C LYS A 273 -11.51 8.44 9.21
N LEU A 274 -10.89 7.42 9.81
CA LEU A 274 -10.04 7.60 10.99
C LEU A 274 -8.72 8.34 10.70
N ARG A 275 -8.20 8.25 9.47
CA ARG A 275 -6.90 8.81 9.09
C ARG A 275 -6.99 10.03 8.17
N PHE A 276 -8.11 10.19 7.47
CA PHE A 276 -8.31 11.25 6.51
C PHE A 276 -9.53 12.07 6.87
N ASP A 277 -9.30 13.35 7.16
CA ASP A 277 -10.34 14.33 7.42
C ASP A 277 -10.91 14.85 6.10
N PHE A 278 -12.06 14.31 5.70
CA PHE A 278 -12.77 14.75 4.50
C PHE A 278 -13.30 16.16 4.61
N ASP A 279 -13.47 16.69 5.83
CA ASP A 279 -14.00 18.02 6.11
C ASP A 279 -12.93 19.09 6.26
N ASN A 280 -11.65 18.70 6.13
CA ASN A 280 -10.54 19.61 6.17
C ASN A 280 -10.68 20.73 5.12
N PRO A 281 -10.86 22.00 5.54
CA PRO A 281 -11.14 23.09 4.62
C PRO A 281 -9.94 23.40 3.72
N ILE A 282 -8.71 23.18 4.19
CA ILE A 282 -7.50 23.44 3.42
C ILE A 282 -7.42 22.47 2.25
N LEU A 283 -7.55 21.17 2.52
CA LEU A 283 -7.50 20.13 1.50
C LEU A 283 -8.63 20.25 0.49
N LYS A 284 -9.84 20.66 0.92
CA LYS A 284 -10.95 20.98 0.01
C LYS A 284 -10.58 22.14 -0.91
N SER A 285 -10.13 23.27 -0.36
CA SER A 285 -9.82 24.47 -1.15
C SER A 285 -8.63 24.29 -2.10
N LEU A 286 -7.65 23.45 -1.77
CA LEU A 286 -6.51 23.13 -2.65
C LEU A 286 -6.94 22.49 -3.99
N THR A 287 -8.09 21.82 -4.04
CA THR A 287 -8.62 21.25 -5.30
C THR A 287 -9.03 22.31 -6.33
N GLN A 288 -9.19 23.57 -5.90
CA GLN A 288 -9.50 24.71 -6.78
C GLN A 288 -8.34 25.06 -7.71
N LEU A 289 -7.10 24.74 -7.30
CA LEU A 289 -5.88 24.99 -8.07
C LEU A 289 -5.59 23.91 -9.12
N ASN A 290 -6.45 22.89 -9.23
CA ASN A 290 -6.30 21.83 -10.23
C ASN A 290 -6.65 22.36 -11.62
N PRO A 291 -5.87 22.07 -12.68
CA PRO A 291 -6.13 22.55 -14.04
C PRO A 291 -7.57 22.31 -14.51
N LYS A 292 -8.12 21.13 -14.18
CA LYS A 292 -9.49 20.77 -14.55
C LYS A 292 -10.52 21.62 -13.83
N THR A 293 -10.25 22.02 -12.59
CA THR A 293 -11.14 22.89 -11.82
C THR A 293 -11.05 24.33 -12.31
N VAL A 294 -9.84 24.83 -12.60
CA VAL A 294 -9.60 26.19 -13.12
C VAL A 294 -10.41 26.43 -14.39
N PHE A 295 -10.40 25.51 -15.35
CA PHE A 295 -11.17 25.66 -16.59
C PHE A 295 -12.60 25.10 -16.55
N SER A 296 -13.16 24.86 -15.36
CA SER A 296 -14.53 24.33 -15.21
C SER A 296 -15.53 25.39 -14.74
N SER A 297 -16.82 25.08 -14.86
CA SER A 297 -17.91 25.85 -14.26
C SER A 297 -17.87 25.91 -12.73
N LYS A 298 -17.00 25.14 -12.07
CA LYS A 298 -16.82 25.12 -10.61
C LYS A 298 -15.67 26.01 -10.14
N ARG A 299 -14.98 26.73 -11.04
CA ARG A 299 -13.92 27.68 -10.67
C ARG A 299 -14.49 28.76 -9.74
N PRO A 300 -13.90 29.01 -8.56
CA PRO A 300 -14.31 30.12 -7.72
C PRO A 300 -14.00 31.47 -8.40
N THR A 301 -14.84 32.47 -8.16
CA THR A 301 -14.67 33.82 -8.73
C THR A 301 -13.43 34.54 -8.22
N THR A 302 -12.99 34.21 -7.01
CA THR A 302 -11.83 34.80 -6.32
C THR A 302 -11.08 33.72 -5.52
N LEU A 303 -9.77 33.89 -5.36
CA LEU A 303 -8.94 33.06 -4.49
C LEU A 303 -8.74 33.65 -3.08
N ILE A 304 -9.31 34.82 -2.78
CA ILE A 304 -9.14 35.49 -1.49
C ILE A 304 -9.45 34.57 -0.29
N PRO A 305 -10.57 33.82 -0.25
CA PRO A 305 -10.85 32.93 0.87
C PRO A 305 -9.77 31.86 1.08
N PHE A 306 -9.17 31.36 -0.01
CA PHE A 306 -8.07 30.40 0.03
C PHE A 306 -6.77 31.06 0.53
N ILE A 307 -6.43 32.23 -0.01
CA ILE A 307 -5.22 32.99 0.37
C ILE A 307 -5.23 33.32 1.87
N GLN A 308 -6.39 33.71 2.40
CA GLN A 308 -6.58 34.02 3.81
C GLN A 308 -6.34 32.83 4.74
N MET A 309 -6.37 31.58 4.24
CA MET A 309 -6.02 30.39 5.03
C MET A 309 -4.51 30.28 5.29
N PHE A 310 -3.67 31.02 4.55
CA PHE A 310 -2.21 30.96 4.61
C PHE A 310 -1.57 32.33 4.88
N PRO A 311 -1.94 33.03 5.97
CA PRO A 311 -1.48 34.40 6.24
C PRO A 311 0.04 34.51 6.39
N ARG A 312 0.71 33.43 6.82
CA ARG A 312 2.18 33.37 6.93
C ARG A 312 2.87 33.46 5.57
N VAL A 313 2.34 32.77 4.57
CA VAL A 313 2.91 32.74 3.21
C VAL A 313 2.77 34.11 2.55
N VAL A 314 1.58 34.70 2.64
CA VAL A 314 1.29 36.04 2.11
C VAL A 314 2.23 37.09 2.71
N LYS A 315 2.38 37.07 4.05
CA LYS A 315 3.25 38.03 4.76
C LYS A 315 4.73 37.83 4.42
N GLN A 316 5.19 36.59 4.31
CA GLN A 316 6.60 36.29 4.04
C GLN A 316 7.03 36.68 2.62
N LEU A 317 6.16 36.44 1.63
CA LEU A 317 6.45 36.71 0.23
C LEU A 317 6.13 38.16 -0.18
N ASN A 318 5.60 38.97 0.74
CA ASN A 318 5.18 40.36 0.50
C ASN A 318 4.29 40.50 -0.75
N ILE A 319 3.36 39.55 -0.94
CA ILE A 319 2.55 39.48 -2.15
C ILE A 319 1.34 40.41 -2.04
N SER A 320 1.11 41.20 -3.08
CA SER A 320 -0.15 41.92 -3.27
C SER A 320 -1.29 40.93 -3.53
N ILE A 321 -2.25 40.88 -2.62
CA ILE A 321 -3.45 40.03 -2.78
C ILE A 321 -4.25 40.45 -4.01
N GLN A 322 -4.25 41.76 -4.32
CA GLN A 322 -4.93 42.30 -5.49
C GLN A 322 -4.33 41.75 -6.78
N ASP A 323 -3.01 41.72 -6.90
CA ASP A 323 -2.32 41.24 -8.11
C ASP A 323 -2.63 39.76 -8.35
N ILE A 324 -2.68 38.93 -7.30
CA ILE A 324 -3.09 37.52 -7.43
C ILE A 324 -4.53 37.41 -7.92
N ASP A 325 -5.46 38.19 -7.33
CA ASP A 325 -6.88 38.11 -7.67
C ASP A 325 -7.14 38.60 -9.10
N ASP A 326 -6.42 39.63 -9.55
CA ASP A 326 -6.46 40.15 -10.91
C ASP A 326 -5.94 39.10 -11.92
N SER A 327 -4.78 38.48 -11.64
CA SER A 327 -4.27 37.36 -12.46
C SER A 327 -5.25 36.20 -12.50
N TRP A 328 -5.85 35.83 -11.36
CA TRP A 328 -6.85 34.76 -11.30
C TRP A 328 -8.10 35.06 -12.12
N HIS A 329 -8.59 36.30 -12.07
CA HIS A 329 -9.73 36.73 -12.87
C HIS A 329 -9.39 36.68 -14.36
N LYS A 330 -8.20 37.16 -14.73
CA LYS A 330 -7.69 37.21 -16.10
C LYS A 330 -7.64 35.84 -16.77
N ILE A 331 -7.34 34.76 -16.04
CA ILE A 331 -7.37 33.37 -16.57
C ILE A 331 -8.73 33.04 -17.20
N GLY A 332 -9.81 33.59 -16.65
CA GLY A 332 -11.17 33.34 -17.15
C GLY A 332 -11.64 34.24 -18.27
N THR A 333 -10.96 35.37 -18.49
CA THR A 333 -11.36 36.38 -19.47
C THR A 333 -10.44 36.41 -20.68
N ILE A 334 -9.21 35.90 -20.55
CA ILE A 334 -8.27 35.82 -21.66
C ILE A 334 -8.79 34.81 -22.70
N ASN A 335 -8.71 35.19 -23.97
CA ASN A 335 -9.07 34.29 -25.05
C ASN A 335 -7.91 33.35 -25.35
N LEU A 336 -7.94 32.16 -24.73
CA LEU A 336 -6.98 31.09 -24.95
C LEU A 336 -7.52 30.13 -26.02
N GLU A 337 -6.64 29.65 -26.90
CA GLU A 337 -7.01 28.66 -27.91
C GLU A 337 -7.49 27.36 -27.23
N THR A 338 -8.54 26.75 -27.78
CA THR A 338 -9.15 25.54 -27.21
C THR A 338 -8.14 24.40 -27.08
N GLU A 339 -7.29 24.20 -28.08
CA GLU A 339 -6.25 23.15 -28.07
C GLU A 339 -5.23 23.39 -26.95
N PHE A 340 -4.82 24.65 -26.74
CA PHE A 340 -3.94 25.02 -25.65
C PHE A 340 -4.56 24.72 -24.28
N VAL A 341 -5.83 25.10 -24.08
CA VAL A 341 -6.56 24.83 -22.84
C VAL A 341 -6.70 23.32 -22.59
N ASP A 342 -6.96 22.53 -23.63
CA ASP A 342 -7.09 21.08 -23.48
C ASP A 342 -5.75 20.41 -23.16
N ASN A 343 -4.64 20.91 -23.72
CA ASN A 343 -3.29 20.49 -23.33
C ASN A 343 -3.00 20.82 -21.86
N LEU A 344 -3.34 22.04 -21.41
CA LEU A 344 -3.15 22.46 -20.01
C LEU A 344 -3.94 21.58 -19.01
N LYS A 345 -5.15 21.13 -19.38
CA LYS A 345 -5.96 20.24 -18.51
C LYS A 345 -5.36 18.84 -18.32
N LEU A 346 -4.45 18.42 -19.18
CA LEU A 346 -3.77 17.13 -19.10
C LEU A 346 -2.50 17.17 -18.25
N LEU A 347 -1.95 18.37 -18.03
CA LEU A 347 -0.76 18.57 -17.20
C LEU A 347 -1.04 18.29 -15.73
N ASN A 348 0.02 17.95 -14.99
CA ASN A 348 -0.06 17.95 -13.55
C ASN A 348 -0.10 19.40 -13.01
N VAL A 349 -0.44 19.57 -11.74
CA VAL A 349 -0.69 20.89 -11.14
C VAL A 349 0.53 21.81 -11.24
N GLU A 350 1.73 21.28 -11.00
CA GLU A 350 2.97 22.07 -11.05
C GLU A 350 3.32 22.48 -12.47
N GLU A 351 3.33 21.52 -13.41
CA GLU A 351 3.56 21.79 -14.83
C GLU A 351 2.57 22.80 -15.39
N PHE A 352 1.30 22.69 -15.01
CA PHE A 352 0.26 23.64 -15.40
C PHE A 352 0.57 25.07 -14.97
N TRP A 353 0.87 25.29 -13.69
CA TRP A 353 1.16 26.64 -13.20
C TRP A 353 2.45 27.22 -13.77
N ILE A 354 3.46 26.37 -14.04
CA ILE A 354 4.69 26.79 -14.73
C ILE A 354 4.39 27.21 -16.17
N GLN A 355 3.64 26.39 -16.93
CA GLN A 355 3.28 26.69 -18.31
C GLN A 355 2.42 27.96 -18.41
N LEU A 356 1.52 28.16 -17.46
CA LEU A 356 0.70 29.37 -17.40
C LEU A 356 1.55 30.62 -17.12
N LYS A 357 2.55 30.52 -16.25
CA LYS A 357 3.50 31.60 -15.95
C LYS A 357 4.40 31.96 -17.13
N LEU A 358 4.75 30.98 -17.95
CA LEU A 358 5.60 31.16 -19.14
C LEU A 358 4.79 31.53 -20.39
N PHE A 359 3.47 31.61 -20.29
CA PHE A 359 2.62 31.94 -21.43
C PHE A 359 2.83 33.41 -21.80
N GLU A 360 3.33 33.65 -23.01
CA GLU A 360 3.51 35.00 -23.55
C GLU A 360 2.47 35.28 -24.64
N ARG A 361 1.93 36.50 -24.63
CA ARG A 361 1.04 37.00 -25.65
C ARG A 361 1.30 38.48 -25.85
N ASP A 362 1.47 38.89 -27.11
CA ASP A 362 1.73 40.29 -27.48
C ASP A 362 2.94 40.89 -26.73
N ASP A 363 4.01 40.11 -26.57
CA ASP A 363 5.25 40.41 -25.81
C ASP A 363 5.04 40.70 -24.30
N GLU A 364 3.87 40.33 -23.76
CA GLU A 364 3.58 40.40 -22.33
C GLU A 364 3.34 39.02 -21.72
N ASN A 365 3.70 38.87 -20.44
CA ASN A 365 3.31 37.74 -19.61
C ASN A 365 2.02 38.10 -18.88
N PRO A 366 0.85 37.59 -19.29
CA PRO A 366 -0.41 38.07 -18.79
C PRO A 366 -0.75 37.56 -17.37
N PHE A 367 0.03 36.63 -16.79
CA PHE A 367 -0.29 35.92 -15.54
C PHE A 367 0.77 36.01 -14.45
#